data_AF-A0A944EAH1-F1
#
_entry.id   AF-A0A944EAH1-F1
#
_cell.length_a   1.000
_cell.length_b   1.000
_cell.length_c   1.000
_cell.angle_alpha   90.00
_cell.angle_beta   90.00
_cell.angle_gamma   90.00
#
_symmetry.space_group_name_H-M   'P 1'
#
loop_
_entity.id
_entity.type
_entity.pdbx_description
1 polymer ?
#
loop_
_entity_poly.entity_id
_entity_poly.type
_entity_poly.pdbx_seq_one_letter_code
_entity_poly.pdbx_strand_id
1 'polypeptide(L)' 'MSDRLAQESLRWRRSSRSTGMNNCVEAARLPDDTLALRDSKNIARQALRFSPRAWSRFLTAVHEETVT' A
#
# COMPACT_ATOMS: atom_id res chain seq x y z
N MET A 1 -10.50 -14.42 -10.03
CA MET A 1 -9.29 -15.24 -9.81
C MET A 1 -8.03 -14.62 -10.42
N SER A 2 -8.07 -14.09 -11.66
CA SER A 2 -6.90 -13.49 -12.33
C SER A 2 -6.26 -12.31 -11.56
N ASP A 3 -7.06 -11.39 -11.01
CA ASP A 3 -6.56 -10.22 -10.27
C ASP A 3 -5.75 -10.61 -9.01
N ARG A 4 -6.07 -11.75 -8.38
CA ARG A 4 -5.34 -12.24 -7.21
C ARG A 4 -3.94 -12.74 -7.55
N LEU A 5 -3.81 -13.51 -8.63
CA LEU A 5 -2.51 -13.99 -9.12
C LEU A 5 -1.64 -12.83 -9.60
N ALA A 6 -2.26 -11.83 -10.24
CA ALA A 6 -1.59 -10.59 -10.57
C ALA A 6 -1.12 -9.85 -9.31
N GLN A 7 -1.92 -9.83 -8.23
CA GLN A 7 -1.56 -9.19 -6.96
C GLN A 7 -0.42 -9.93 -6.22
N GLU A 8 -0.34 -11.25 -6.30
CA GLU A 8 0.73 -12.07 -5.69
C GLU A 8 2.08 -11.89 -6.41
N SER A 9 2.08 -11.65 -7.72
CA SER A 9 3.30 -11.45 -8.52
C SER A 9 3.91 -10.04 -8.40
N LEU A 10 3.24 -9.12 -7.71
CA LEU A 10 3.77 -7.77 -7.48
C LEU A 10 4.96 -7.76 -6.51
N ARG A 11 5.85 -6.78 -6.71
CA ARG A 11 6.99 -6.53 -5.81
C ARG A 11 6.54 -5.73 -4.58
N TRP A 12 5.96 -6.43 -3.61
CA TRP A 12 5.56 -5.84 -2.33
C TRP A 12 6.76 -5.44 -1.47
N ARG A 13 6.71 -4.23 -0.92
CA ARG A 13 7.68 -3.70 0.02
C ARG A 13 7.04 -3.48 1.38
N ARG A 14 7.64 -4.11 2.40
CA ARG A 14 7.35 -3.87 3.81
C ARG A 14 8.35 -2.86 4.37
N SER A 15 7.90 -1.99 5.28
CA SER A 15 8.81 -1.08 5.98
C SER A 15 9.75 -1.88 6.90
N SER A 16 11.03 -1.49 6.97
CA SER A 16 11.98 -2.05 7.95
C SER A 16 11.64 -1.65 9.39
N ARG A 17 10.75 -0.65 9.58
CA ARG A 17 10.21 -0.25 10.88
C ARG A 17 9.03 -1.10 11.34
N SER A 18 8.54 -2.01 10.48
CA SER A 18 7.51 -2.99 10.82
C SER A 18 8.10 -4.17 11.62
N THR A 19 8.75 -3.85 12.74
CA THR A 19 9.31 -4.80 13.70
C THR A 19 8.38 -4.95 14.89
N GLY A 20 7.97 -6.17 15.23
CA GLY A 20 7.08 -6.42 16.36
C GLY A 20 5.58 -6.34 16.05
N MET A 21 4.80 -6.73 17.05
CA MET A 21 3.41 -7.17 16.97
C MET A 21 2.42 -6.01 16.66
N ASN A 22 2.21 -5.64 15.38
CA ASN A 22 0.86 -5.63 14.76
C ASN A 22 0.51 -4.61 13.65
N ASN A 23 1.38 -3.71 13.16
CA ASN A 23 0.94 -2.67 12.19
C ASN A 23 1.66 -2.73 10.83
N CYS A 24 1.68 -3.90 10.19
CA CYS A 24 2.45 -4.11 8.96
C CYS A 24 1.58 -3.87 7.72
N VAL A 25 1.70 -2.71 7.09
CA VAL A 25 1.23 -2.47 5.72
C VAL A 25 2.33 -2.78 4.71
N GLU A 26 1.95 -3.24 3.54
CA GLU A 26 2.83 -3.46 2.40
C GLU A 26 2.39 -2.60 1.22
N ALA A 27 3.36 -2.06 0.47
CA ALA A 27 3.13 -1.23 -0.70
C ALA A 27 3.78 -1.81 -1.95
N ALA A 28 3.13 -1.67 -3.11
CA ALA A 28 3.69 -2.03 -4.41
C ALA A 28 3.35 -0.97 -5.46
N ARG A 29 4.32 -0.62 -6.32
CA ARG A 29 4.04 0.13 -7.55
C ARG A 29 3.51 -0.82 -8.61
N LEU A 30 2.45 -0.41 -9.28
CA LEU A 30 1.82 -1.15 -10.38
C LEU A 30 2.35 -0.67 -11.74
N PRO A 31 2.19 -1.47 -12.82
CA PRO A 31 2.65 -1.10 -14.16
C PRO A 31 2.00 0.16 -14.74
N ASP A 32 0.83 0.55 -14.24
CA ASP A 32 0.08 1.75 -14.63
C ASP A 32 0.44 2.99 -13.78
N ASP A 33 1.58 2.95 -13.09
CA ASP A 33 2.08 3.96 -12.15
C ASP A 33 1.18 4.22 -10.93
N THR A 34 0.17 3.39 -10.69
CA THR A 34 -0.61 3.45 -9.45
C THR A 34 0.10 2.76 -8.28
N LEU A 35 -0.30 3.11 -7.06
CA LEU A 35 0.20 2.49 -5.84
C LEU A 35 -0.85 1.56 -5.24
N ALA A 36 -0.46 0.32 -4.95
CA ALA A 36 -1.27 -0.62 -4.18
C ALA A 36 -0.80 -0.69 -2.72
N LEU A 37 -1.74 -0.69 -1.77
CA LEU A 37 -1.51 -0.94 -0.35
C LEU A 37 -2.31 -2.15 0.12
N ARG A 38 -1.69 -3.03 0.90
CA ARG A 38 -2.39 -4.16 1.54
C ARG A 38 -2.00 -4.33 3.00
N ASP A 39 -2.88 -5.00 3.73
CA ASP A 39 -2.59 -5.53 5.06
C ASP A 39 -1.72 -6.79 4.92
N SER A 40 -0.51 -6.76 5.49
CA SER A 40 0.43 -7.89 5.41
C SER A 40 -0.11 -9.15 6.10
N LYS A 41 -1.05 -9.01 7.03
CA LYS A 41 -1.67 -10.13 7.76
C LYS A 41 -2.85 -10.73 7.03
N ASN A 42 -3.47 -9.95 6.15
CA ASN A 42 -4.71 -10.31 5.46
C ASN A 42 -4.51 -10.18 3.95
N ILE A 43 -3.47 -10.81 3.40
CA ILE A 43 -3.08 -10.71 1.98
C ILE A 43 -4.16 -11.21 0.99
N ALA A 44 -5.14 -11.99 1.49
CA ALA A 44 -6.27 -12.44 0.70
C ALA A 44 -7.30 -11.34 0.43
N ARG A 45 -7.28 -10.24 1.21
CA ARG A 45 -8.13 -9.07 0.97
C ARG A 45 -7.60 -8.29 -0.24
N GLN A 46 -8.52 -7.62 -0.95
CA GLN A 46 -8.15 -6.78 -2.07
C GLN A 46 -7.28 -5.61 -1.60
N ALA A 47 -6.19 -5.34 -2.33
CA ALA A 47 -5.36 -4.19 -2.05
C ALA A 47 -6.09 -2.89 -2.42
N LEU A 48 -5.92 -1.86 -1.59
CA LEU A 48 -6.35 -0.50 -1.91
C LEU A 48 -5.44 0.06 -3.00
N ARG A 49 -6.01 0.74 -4.00
CA ARG A 49 -5.24 1.36 -5.10
C ARG A 49 -5.38 2.88 -5.06
N PHE A 50 -4.27 3.57 -5.28
CA PHE A 50 -4.19 5.02 -5.26
C PHE A 50 -3.54 5.51 -6.55
N SER A 51 -4.10 6.59 -7.13
CA SER A 51 -3.39 7.34 -8.17
C SER A 51 -2.17 8.04 -7.57
N PRO A 52 -1.15 8.38 -8.38
CA PRO A 52 0.00 9.16 -7.93
C PRO A 52 -0.41 10.44 -7.19
N ARG A 53 -1.40 11.16 -7.74
CA ARG A 53 -1.90 12.42 -7.16
C ARG A 53 -2.54 12.20 -5.78
N ALA A 54 -3.38 11.17 -5.63
CA ALA A 54 -4.02 10.87 -4.36
C ALA A 54 -2.99 10.49 -3.29
N TRP A 55 -2.00 9.68 -3.68
CA TRP A 55 -0.92 9.27 -2.78
C TRP A 55 -0.06 10.45 -2.32
N SER A 56 0.35 11.34 -3.22
CA SER A 56 1.13 12.54 -2.86
C SER A 56 0.36 13.47 -1.92
N ARG A 57 -0.95 13.65 -2.14
CA ARG A 57 -1.80 14.43 -1.22
C ARG A 57 -1.90 13.80 0.16
N PHE A 58 -2.07 12.47 0.22
CA PHE A 58 -2.09 11.75 1.49
C PHE A 58 -0.79 11.95 2.28
N LEU A 59 0.37 11.78 1.63
CA LEU A 59 1.67 11.99 2.27
C LEU A 59 1.87 13.42 2.78
N THR A 60 1.43 14.41 1.98
CA THR A 60 1.47 15.82 2.39
C THR A 60 0.63 16.04 3.65
N ALA A 61 -0.61 15.55 3.67
CA ALA A 61 -1.49 15.71 4.83
C ALA A 61 -0.95 15.04 6.11
N VAL A 62 -0.33 13.87 5.98
CA VAL A 62 0.30 13.16 7.12
C VAL A 62 1.53 13.91 7.64
N HIS A 63 2.31 14.55 6.76
CA HIS A 63 3.48 15.33 7.17
C HIS A 63 3.11 16.64 7.87
N GLU A 64 2.06 17.31 7.40
CA GLU A 64 1.63 18.61 7.90
C GLU A 64 0.82 18.54 9.21
N GLU A 65 0.59 17.34 9.77
CA GLU A 65 -0.30 17.07 10.93
C GLU A 65 -1.66 17.80 10.83
N THR A 66 -2.10 18.06 9.59
CA THR A 66 -3.29 18.85 9.30
C THR A 66 -4.34 17.89 8.76
N VAL A 67 -5.02 17.21 9.69
CA VAL A 67 -6.27 16.53 9.40
C VAL A 67 -7.38 17.56 9.61
N THR A 68 -7.80 18.23 8.54
CA THR A 68 -9.04 19.04 8.54
C THR A 68 -10.25 18.16 8.27
#